data_AF-A0A9D5NY24-F1
#
_entry.id   AF-A0A9D5NY24-F1
#
_cell.length_a   1.000
_cell.length_b   1.000
_cell.length_c   1.000
_cell.angle_alpha   90.00
_cell.angle_beta   90.00
_cell.angle_gamma   90.00
#
_symmetry.space_group_name_H-M   'P 1'
#
loop_
_entity.id
_entity.type
_entity.pdbx_description
1 polymer ?
#
loop_
_entity_poly.entity_id
_entity_poly.type
_entity_poly.pdbx_seq_one_letter_code
_entity_poly.pdbx_strand_id
1 'polypeptide(L)'
;MKKLLTITLAFCTFVVAMACGSNEPEVEGTTGATEQTGSDEGTAKGKMLVVYFSRADENWQVGYVERGNTAIMVDYIKELADVEVFEIVPEVAYPAAYNECISYVNDIEIPQNLRPAYKSDISNLSDYETVFIGGPIWWGRPPMLFRTFFEKHPELDGKTIIPFGTHGGSGVGSYATLIKEYFHNATVLESLGIAGVSIRDASSRQTVENWLKKLGVDKQSTAINNVRTRSVDNSVSYSLNGMRSNGQRGIQIRNGNKYIKQ
;
A
#
# COMPACT_ATOMS: atom_id res chain seq x y z
N MET A 1 63.31 -26.17 36.16
CA MET A 1 63.17 -24.81 36.73
C MET A 1 61.67 -24.65 37.05
N LYS A 2 61.15 -25.03 38.23
CA LYS A 2 61.01 -24.23 39.47
C LYS A 2 60.63 -22.77 39.11
N LYS A 3 59.46 -22.18 39.43
CA LYS A 3 58.62 -22.17 40.65
C LYS A 3 57.19 -21.71 40.21
N LEU A 4 56.05 -22.25 40.65
CA LEU A 4 55.39 -22.24 41.98
C LEU A 4 54.90 -20.84 42.45
N LEU A 5 53.63 -20.81 42.90
CA LEU A 5 53.02 -19.91 43.92
C LEU A 5 52.55 -18.51 43.42
N THR A 6 51.40 -17.91 43.80
CA THR A 6 50.58 -18.03 45.03
C THR A 6 49.19 -17.41 44.83
N ILE A 7 48.16 -18.02 45.44
CA ILE A 7 46.82 -17.50 45.68
C ILE A 7 46.86 -16.44 46.80
N THR A 8 46.07 -15.37 46.73
CA THR A 8 45.70 -14.63 47.94
C THR A 8 44.23 -14.24 47.92
N LEU A 9 43.49 -14.98 48.74
CA LEU A 9 42.13 -14.76 49.19
C LEU A 9 42.17 -13.66 50.27
N ALA A 10 41.41 -12.57 50.09
CA ALA A 10 41.21 -11.57 51.14
C ALA A 10 39.71 -11.42 51.40
N PHE A 11 39.29 -12.10 52.48
CA PHE A 11 37.98 -12.07 53.10
C PHE A 11 38.01 -10.97 54.16
N CYS A 12 37.23 -9.91 54.00
CA CYS A 12 36.99 -8.91 55.05
C CYS A 12 35.49 -8.67 55.18
N THR A 13 34.86 -9.48 56.01
CA THR A 13 33.57 -9.19 56.65
C THR A 13 33.82 -8.36 57.90
N PHE A 14 33.21 -7.18 58.01
CA PHE A 14 33.03 -6.49 59.29
C PHE A 14 31.63 -5.84 59.39
N VAL A 15 30.80 -6.51 60.19
CA VAL A 15 29.74 -6.08 61.12
C VAL A 15 28.98 -4.76 60.91
N VAL A 16 27.66 -4.98 60.78
CA VAL A 16 26.42 -4.20 61.00
C VAL A 16 26.47 -2.99 61.97
N ALA A 17 25.78 -1.91 61.57
CA ALA A 17 24.98 -1.10 62.49
C ALA A 17 23.61 -0.79 61.84
N MET A 18 22.53 -1.23 62.50
CA MET A 18 21.17 -0.77 62.27
C MET A 18 21.05 0.68 62.77
N ALA A 19 20.56 1.58 61.93
CA ALA A 19 19.94 2.82 62.36
C ALA A 19 18.63 2.99 61.58
N CYS A 20 17.52 2.81 62.27
CA CYS A 20 16.21 3.27 61.81
C CYS A 20 16.22 4.80 61.81
N GLY A 21 15.97 5.40 60.65
CA GLY A 21 15.77 6.83 60.50
C GLY A 21 14.82 7.07 59.35
N SER A 22 13.54 7.22 59.68
CA SER A 22 12.50 7.75 58.78
C SER A 22 12.91 9.13 58.29
N ASN A 23 12.97 9.33 56.97
CA ASN A 23 12.68 10.59 56.29
C ASN A 23 12.61 10.32 54.77
N GLU A 24 11.43 10.57 54.20
CA GLU A 24 11.18 10.65 52.76
C GLU A 24 12.01 11.77 52.13
N PRO A 25 12.42 11.61 50.86
CA PRO A 25 12.53 12.76 49.98
C PRO A 25 11.69 12.63 48.70
N GLU A 26 11.23 13.80 48.30
CA GLU A 26 10.43 14.18 47.13
C GLU A 26 10.78 13.47 45.82
N VAL A 27 9.73 13.14 45.05
CA VAL A 27 9.82 12.70 43.66
C VAL A 27 9.93 13.93 42.76
N GLU A 28 11.15 14.27 42.34
CA GLU A 28 11.39 15.16 41.20
C GLU A 28 11.13 14.41 39.89
N GLY A 29 10.27 14.99 39.06
CA GLY A 29 9.92 14.48 37.74
C GLY A 29 11.08 14.63 36.75
N THR A 30 11.65 13.51 36.33
CA THR A 30 12.46 13.42 35.11
C THR A 30 11.76 12.48 34.13
N THR A 31 11.20 13.07 33.06
CA THR A 31 10.69 12.34 31.89
C THR A 31 11.87 12.02 30.97
N GLY A 32 12.58 10.93 31.29
CA GLY A 32 13.51 10.29 30.37
C GLY A 32 12.72 9.38 29.42
N ALA A 33 12.50 9.81 28.19
CA ALA A 33 12.09 8.91 27.13
C ALA A 33 13.29 8.03 26.75
N THR A 34 13.27 6.77 27.16
CA THR A 34 14.23 5.76 26.70
C THR A 34 13.84 5.36 25.28
N GLU A 35 14.64 5.75 24.30
CA GLU A 35 14.57 5.19 22.95
C GLU A 35 14.90 3.70 23.03
N GLN A 36 13.87 2.85 22.92
CA GLN A 36 14.07 1.48 22.49
C GLN A 36 14.27 1.51 20.98
N THR A 37 15.53 1.46 20.54
CA THR A 37 15.90 1.03 19.19
C THR A 37 15.48 -0.42 19.01
N GLY A 38 14.24 -0.63 18.58
CA GLY A 38 13.85 -1.84 17.88
C GLY A 38 14.49 -1.79 16.49
N SER A 39 15.18 -2.86 16.12
CA SER A 39 15.59 -3.11 14.74
C SER A 39 14.33 -3.29 13.90
N ASP A 40 13.86 -2.17 13.35
CA ASP A 40 12.86 -2.14 12.31
C ASP A 40 13.56 -2.65 11.04
N GLU A 41 13.37 -3.93 10.70
CA GLU A 41 13.42 -4.36 9.30
C GLU A 41 12.18 -3.78 8.59
N GLY A 42 12.06 -2.45 8.63
CA GLY A 42 11.11 -1.68 7.87
C GLY A 42 11.62 -1.68 6.45
N THR A 43 10.94 -2.40 5.57
CA THR A 43 11.13 -2.28 4.13
C THR A 43 10.97 -0.79 3.81
N ALA A 44 12.06 -0.12 3.43
CA ALA A 44 12.01 1.25 2.95
C ALA A 44 10.99 1.25 1.80
N LYS A 45 9.82 1.88 2.00
CA LYS A 45 8.80 1.98 0.96
C LYS A 45 9.34 2.93 -0.11
N GLY A 46 10.01 2.38 -1.12
CA GLY A 46 10.32 3.12 -2.32
C GLY A 46 9.06 3.64 -3.01
N LYS A 47 9.25 4.60 -3.92
CA LYS A 47 8.14 5.18 -4.67
C LYS A 47 7.34 4.10 -5.37
N MET A 48 6.02 4.27 -5.38
CA MET A 48 5.08 3.34 -5.99
C MET A 48 4.38 3.99 -7.17
N LEU A 49 4.19 3.23 -8.25
CA LEU A 49 3.50 3.67 -9.45
C LEU A 49 2.34 2.74 -9.77
N VAL A 50 1.20 3.29 -10.20
CA VAL A 50 0.15 2.55 -10.89
C VAL A 50 0.24 2.79 -12.38
N VAL A 51 0.55 1.75 -13.13
CA VAL A 51 0.41 1.70 -14.59
C VAL A 51 -0.89 0.98 -14.91
N TYR A 52 -1.78 1.62 -15.66
CA TYR A 52 -3.04 0.99 -16.02
C TYR A 52 -3.55 1.35 -17.39
N PHE A 53 -4.43 0.50 -17.92
CA PHE A 53 -5.30 0.83 -19.04
C PHE A 53 -6.75 0.67 -18.60
N SER A 54 -7.64 1.59 -18.99
CA SER A 54 -9.07 1.42 -18.80
C SER A 54 -9.85 1.79 -20.05
N ARG A 55 -10.85 0.98 -20.38
CA ARG A 55 -11.78 1.25 -21.47
C ARG A 55 -13.08 1.82 -20.89
N ALA A 56 -13.45 3.02 -21.34
CA ALA A 56 -14.79 3.58 -21.15
C ALA A 56 -15.80 2.86 -22.07
N ASP A 57 -16.93 3.46 -22.38
CA ASP A 57 -17.93 2.95 -23.33
C ASP A 57 -18.65 1.68 -22.86
N GLU A 58 -19.18 0.89 -23.80
CA GLU A 58 -20.04 -0.25 -23.48
C GLU A 58 -19.24 -1.43 -22.90
N ASN A 59 -19.53 -1.80 -21.66
CA ASN A 59 -18.86 -2.86 -20.92
C ASN A 59 -19.84 -4.02 -20.64
N TRP A 60 -19.36 -5.27 -20.76
CA TRP A 60 -20.14 -6.48 -20.46
C TRP A 60 -20.82 -6.41 -19.09
N GLN A 61 -22.13 -6.64 -19.04
CA GLN A 61 -22.97 -6.63 -17.83
C GLN A 61 -23.03 -5.29 -17.06
N VAL A 62 -22.29 -4.26 -17.48
CA VAL A 62 -22.28 -2.93 -16.84
C VAL A 62 -23.04 -1.91 -17.68
N GLY A 63 -22.97 -2.03 -19.01
CA GLY A 63 -23.51 -1.04 -19.95
C GLY A 63 -22.48 0.05 -20.29
N TYR A 64 -22.97 1.17 -20.82
CA TYR A 64 -22.13 2.32 -21.17
C TYR A 64 -21.63 3.05 -19.92
N VAL A 65 -20.31 3.25 -19.84
CA VAL A 65 -19.68 4.00 -18.75
C VAL A 65 -18.76 5.09 -19.28
N GLU A 66 -18.85 6.29 -18.72
CA GLU A 66 -17.92 7.39 -19.05
C GLU A 66 -16.53 7.16 -18.43
N ARG A 67 -16.50 6.54 -17.25
CA ARG A 67 -15.28 6.17 -16.54
C ARG A 67 -15.14 4.66 -16.51
N GLY A 68 -14.07 4.15 -17.12
CA GLY A 68 -13.80 2.72 -17.17
C GLY A 68 -13.70 2.06 -15.79
N ASN A 69 -14.06 0.79 -15.71
CA ASN A 69 -14.11 0.06 -14.44
C ASN A 69 -12.73 -0.01 -13.75
N THR A 70 -11.67 -0.25 -14.51
CA THR A 70 -10.30 -0.27 -13.96
C THR A 70 -9.89 1.11 -13.44
N ALA A 71 -10.27 2.20 -14.10
CA ALA A 71 -9.95 3.55 -13.62
C ALA A 71 -10.53 3.84 -12.23
N ILE A 72 -11.72 3.28 -11.91
CA ILE A 72 -12.30 3.40 -10.56
C ILE A 72 -11.53 2.57 -9.54
N MET A 73 -11.06 1.38 -9.91
CA MET A 73 -10.17 0.62 -9.04
C MET A 73 -8.88 1.39 -8.75
N VAL A 74 -8.34 2.09 -9.75
CA VAL A 74 -7.18 2.97 -9.57
C VAL A 74 -7.49 4.14 -8.65
N ASP A 75 -8.69 4.73 -8.72
CA ASP A 75 -9.09 5.78 -7.77
C ASP A 75 -9.05 5.28 -6.32
N TYR A 76 -9.55 4.08 -6.06
CA TYR A 76 -9.43 3.47 -4.72
C TYR A 76 -7.98 3.25 -4.32
N ILE A 77 -7.12 2.76 -5.21
CA ILE A 77 -5.69 2.58 -4.92
C ILE A 77 -5.03 3.93 -4.59
N LYS A 78 -5.30 4.99 -5.36
CA LYS A 78 -4.77 6.35 -5.10
C LYS A 78 -5.23 6.92 -3.77
N GLU A 79 -6.47 6.65 -3.38
CA GLU A 79 -6.99 7.07 -2.07
C GLU A 79 -6.25 6.35 -0.94
N LEU A 80 -5.98 5.05 -1.12
CA LEU A 80 -5.55 4.13 -0.07
C LEU A 80 -4.05 3.85 -0.03
N ALA A 81 -3.28 4.20 -1.06
CA ALA A 81 -1.83 4.00 -1.17
C ALA A 81 -1.14 5.27 -1.71
N ASP A 82 0.11 5.53 -1.28
CA ASP A 82 0.88 6.66 -1.76
C ASP A 82 1.54 6.32 -3.10
N VAL A 83 0.80 6.54 -4.18
CA VAL A 83 1.15 6.11 -5.54
C VAL A 83 1.06 7.27 -6.53
N GLU A 84 2.00 7.31 -7.47
CA GLU A 84 1.84 8.04 -8.73
C GLU A 84 1.03 7.19 -9.71
N VAL A 85 0.48 7.81 -10.76
CA VAL A 85 -0.39 7.11 -11.72
C VAL A 85 -0.04 7.48 -13.14
N PHE A 86 0.09 6.45 -13.98
CA PHE A 86 0.29 6.53 -15.41
C PHE A 86 -0.77 5.69 -16.12
N GLU A 87 -1.56 6.34 -16.99
CA GLU A 87 -2.55 5.66 -17.83
C GLU A 87 -1.96 5.40 -19.22
N ILE A 88 -1.96 4.15 -19.64
CA ILE A 88 -1.64 3.73 -21.01
C ILE A 88 -2.86 4.05 -21.87
N VAL A 89 -2.81 5.18 -22.58
CA VAL A 89 -3.88 5.60 -23.50
C VAL A 89 -3.56 5.12 -24.92
N PRO A 90 -4.37 4.22 -25.51
CA PRO A 90 -4.19 3.78 -26.90
C PRO A 90 -4.12 4.95 -27.87
N GLU A 91 -3.26 4.85 -28.88
CA GLU A 91 -3.20 5.84 -29.95
C GLU A 91 -4.48 5.79 -30.81
N VAL A 92 -4.91 4.56 -31.15
CA VAL A 92 -6.21 4.27 -31.74
C VAL A 92 -7.12 3.72 -30.67
N ALA A 93 -8.25 4.39 -30.41
CA ALA A 93 -9.22 3.96 -29.44
C ALA A 93 -9.85 2.62 -29.84
N TYR A 94 -10.09 1.74 -28.86
CA TYR A 94 -10.90 0.54 -29.06
C TYR A 94 -12.35 0.92 -29.45
N PRO A 95 -13.04 0.08 -30.23
CA PRO A 95 -14.45 0.33 -30.56
C PRO A 95 -15.31 0.53 -29.32
N ALA A 96 -16.28 1.47 -29.39
CA ALA A 96 -17.13 1.83 -28.26
C ALA A 96 -18.19 0.75 -27.95
N ALA A 97 -18.77 0.14 -29.00
CA ALA A 97 -19.71 -0.97 -28.85
C ALA A 97 -18.99 -2.21 -28.34
N TYR A 98 -19.59 -2.90 -27.37
CA TYR A 98 -18.96 -4.05 -26.70
C TYR A 98 -18.64 -5.16 -27.69
N ASN A 99 -19.62 -5.55 -28.51
CA ASN A 99 -19.49 -6.64 -29.47
C ASN A 99 -18.39 -6.37 -30.50
N GLU A 100 -18.31 -5.15 -31.02
CA GLU A 100 -17.26 -4.76 -31.97
C GLU A 100 -15.88 -4.80 -31.33
N CYS A 101 -15.75 -4.33 -30.09
CA CYS A 101 -14.50 -4.38 -29.35
C CYS A 101 -14.01 -5.81 -29.13
N ILE A 102 -14.89 -6.70 -28.65
CA ILE A 102 -14.48 -8.08 -28.37
C ILE A 102 -14.21 -8.87 -29.65
N SER A 103 -14.91 -8.60 -30.75
CA SER A 103 -14.64 -9.19 -32.06
C SER A 103 -13.29 -8.71 -32.60
N TYR A 104 -13.02 -7.40 -32.56
CA TYR A 104 -11.72 -6.86 -32.96
C TYR A 104 -10.56 -7.51 -32.18
N VAL A 105 -10.68 -7.60 -30.86
CA VAL A 105 -9.65 -8.20 -30.00
C VAL A 105 -9.47 -9.70 -30.30
N ASN A 106 -10.58 -10.45 -30.41
CA ASN A 106 -10.54 -11.90 -30.59
C ASN A 106 -10.07 -12.31 -32.00
N ASP A 107 -10.53 -11.60 -33.03
CA ASP A 107 -10.38 -12.02 -34.42
C ASP A 107 -9.12 -11.39 -35.06
N ILE A 108 -8.61 -10.29 -34.49
CA ILE A 108 -7.51 -9.51 -35.07
C ILE A 108 -6.34 -9.38 -34.09
N GLU A 109 -6.50 -8.67 -32.97
CA GLU A 109 -5.34 -8.34 -32.11
C GLU A 109 -4.62 -9.57 -31.56
N ILE A 110 -5.39 -10.51 -31.02
CA ILE A 110 -4.84 -11.72 -30.40
C ILE A 110 -4.21 -12.65 -31.46
N PRO A 111 -4.90 -13.06 -32.55
CA PRO A 111 -4.35 -14.02 -33.51
C PRO A 111 -3.15 -13.49 -34.27
N GLN A 112 -3.13 -12.18 -34.56
CA GLN A 112 -2.03 -11.53 -35.28
C GLN A 112 -0.90 -11.08 -34.34
N ASN A 113 -1.02 -11.33 -33.03
CA ASN A 113 -0.05 -10.95 -32.02
C ASN A 113 0.32 -9.44 -32.10
N LEU A 114 -0.69 -8.58 -32.27
CA LEU A 114 -0.46 -7.15 -32.48
C LEU A 114 0.19 -6.49 -31.25
N ARG A 115 0.86 -5.37 -31.50
CA ARG A 115 1.41 -4.45 -30.49
C ARG A 115 0.76 -3.08 -30.67
N PRO A 116 -0.47 -2.87 -30.18
CA PRO A 116 -1.14 -1.58 -30.31
C PRO A 116 -0.28 -0.46 -29.70
N ALA A 117 -0.15 0.67 -30.41
CA ALA A 117 0.58 1.84 -29.95
C ALA A 117 -0.23 2.64 -28.92
N TYR A 118 0.47 3.45 -28.12
CA TYR A 118 -0.10 4.33 -27.11
C TYR A 118 0.52 5.73 -27.16
N LYS A 119 -0.24 6.74 -26.73
CA LYS A 119 0.03 8.16 -27.04
C LYS A 119 1.28 8.77 -26.39
N SER A 120 1.51 8.48 -25.12
CA SER A 120 2.57 9.09 -24.31
C SER A 120 3.27 8.04 -23.48
N ASP A 121 4.56 8.23 -23.22
CA ASP A 121 5.38 7.25 -22.49
C ASP A 121 5.85 7.75 -21.13
N ILE A 122 6.18 6.81 -20.24
CA ILE A 122 6.78 7.12 -18.94
C ILE A 122 8.31 7.10 -19.06
N SER A 123 8.96 8.20 -18.67
CA SER A 123 10.42 8.36 -18.84
C SER A 123 11.24 8.01 -17.59
N ASN A 124 10.62 7.91 -16.42
CA ASN A 124 11.32 7.77 -15.14
C ASN A 124 10.90 6.51 -14.36
N LEU A 125 10.61 5.41 -15.07
CA LEU A 125 10.17 4.15 -14.44
C LEU A 125 11.20 3.55 -13.48
N SER A 126 12.48 3.90 -13.63
CA SER A 126 13.57 3.52 -12.72
C SER A 126 13.36 3.99 -11.28
N ASP A 127 12.65 5.11 -11.07
CA ASP A 127 12.46 5.74 -9.76
C ASP A 127 11.54 4.94 -8.83
N TYR A 128 10.78 4.00 -9.39
CA TYR A 128 9.77 3.24 -8.66
C TYR A 128 10.27 1.84 -8.34
N GLU A 129 10.19 1.45 -7.07
CA GLU A 129 10.56 0.10 -6.62
C GLU A 129 9.40 -0.88 -6.77
N THR A 130 8.17 -0.37 -6.62
CA THR A 130 6.94 -1.14 -6.73
C THR A 130 6.04 -0.56 -7.81
N VAL A 131 5.57 -1.41 -8.72
CA VAL A 131 4.69 -1.02 -9.83
C VAL A 131 3.43 -1.86 -9.82
N PHE A 132 2.29 -1.22 -9.62
CA PHE A 132 1.00 -1.83 -9.88
C PHE A 132 0.76 -1.84 -11.39
N ILE A 133 0.31 -2.96 -11.94
CA ILE A 133 0.00 -3.09 -13.36
C ILE A 133 -1.40 -3.67 -13.50
N GLY A 134 -2.32 -2.94 -14.15
CA GLY A 134 -3.69 -3.43 -14.23
C GLY A 134 -4.58 -2.86 -15.30
N GLY A 135 -5.63 -3.61 -15.61
CA GLY A 135 -6.50 -3.35 -16.75
C GLY A 135 -7.73 -4.24 -16.77
N PRO A 136 -8.63 -4.06 -17.76
CA PRO A 136 -9.70 -5.01 -17.97
C PRO A 136 -9.14 -6.39 -18.34
N ILE A 137 -9.89 -7.46 -18.06
CA ILE A 137 -9.56 -8.81 -18.50
C ILE A 137 -10.43 -9.16 -19.71
N TRP A 138 -9.79 -9.34 -20.86
CA TRP A 138 -10.45 -9.72 -22.11
C TRP A 138 -9.98 -11.11 -22.50
N TRP A 139 -10.90 -12.05 -22.71
CA TRP A 139 -10.55 -13.44 -23.05
C TRP A 139 -9.53 -14.08 -22.08
N GLY A 140 -9.73 -13.82 -20.78
CA GLY A 140 -8.89 -14.38 -19.71
C GLY A 140 -7.47 -13.82 -19.63
N ARG A 141 -7.16 -12.72 -20.34
CA ARG A 141 -5.82 -12.13 -20.38
C ARG A 141 -5.84 -10.59 -20.32
N PRO A 142 -4.69 -9.96 -20.02
CA PRO A 142 -4.50 -8.52 -20.24
C PRO A 142 -4.60 -8.17 -21.73
N PRO A 143 -5.14 -6.98 -22.08
CA PRO A 143 -5.15 -6.46 -23.45
C PRO A 143 -3.77 -6.49 -24.10
N MET A 144 -3.72 -6.62 -25.43
CA MET A 144 -2.46 -6.70 -26.18
C MET A 144 -1.59 -5.44 -26.00
N LEU A 145 -2.21 -4.30 -25.70
CA LEU A 145 -1.58 -3.04 -25.33
C LEU A 145 -0.49 -3.19 -24.24
N PHE A 146 -0.68 -4.09 -23.27
CA PHE A 146 0.32 -4.33 -22.22
C PHE A 146 1.60 -4.97 -22.74
N ARG A 147 1.54 -5.74 -23.84
CA ARG A 147 2.75 -6.31 -24.44
C ARG A 147 3.61 -5.22 -25.05
N THR A 148 3.00 -4.23 -25.73
CA THR A 148 3.72 -3.05 -26.21
C THR A 148 4.40 -2.32 -25.06
N PHE A 149 3.70 -2.11 -23.94
CA PHE A 149 4.27 -1.48 -22.76
C PHE A 149 5.42 -2.31 -22.18
N PHE A 150 5.25 -3.63 -21.99
CA PHE A 150 6.28 -4.49 -21.41
C PHE A 150 7.53 -4.58 -22.28
N GLU A 151 7.40 -4.66 -23.61
CA GLU A 151 8.52 -4.67 -24.54
C GLU A 151 9.32 -3.36 -24.53
N LYS A 152 8.65 -2.23 -24.27
CA LYS A 152 9.29 -0.91 -24.18
C LYS A 152 9.95 -0.64 -22.82
N HIS A 153 9.59 -1.40 -21.78
CA HIS A 153 10.04 -1.19 -20.41
C HIS A 153 10.71 -2.42 -19.79
N PRO A 154 11.86 -2.89 -20.33
CA PRO A 154 12.60 -4.01 -19.75
C PRO A 154 13.10 -3.73 -18.33
N GLU A 155 13.21 -2.47 -17.91
CA GLU A 155 13.58 -2.06 -16.55
C GLU A 155 12.56 -2.45 -15.47
N LEU A 156 11.38 -2.94 -15.85
CA LEU A 156 10.44 -3.58 -14.92
C LEU A 156 10.97 -4.91 -14.38
N ASP A 157 11.92 -5.54 -15.07
CA ASP A 157 12.57 -6.75 -14.57
C ASP A 157 13.35 -6.48 -13.28
N GLY A 158 13.21 -7.38 -12.29
CA GLY A 158 13.78 -7.19 -10.96
C GLY A 158 12.99 -6.28 -10.02
N LYS A 159 11.94 -5.60 -10.48
CA LYS A 159 11.06 -4.78 -9.60
C LYS A 159 10.02 -5.63 -8.87
N THR A 160 9.37 -5.02 -7.87
CA THR A 160 8.14 -5.58 -7.29
C THR A 160 6.95 -5.18 -8.17
N ILE A 161 6.18 -6.16 -8.66
CA ILE A 161 5.03 -5.92 -9.52
C ILE A 161 3.75 -6.44 -8.85
N ILE A 162 2.72 -5.61 -8.82
CA ILE A 162 1.42 -5.92 -8.21
C ILE A 162 0.34 -5.94 -9.31
N PRO A 163 -0.07 -7.12 -9.80
CA PRO A 163 -1.08 -7.20 -10.84
C PRO A 163 -2.48 -6.91 -10.30
N PHE A 164 -3.32 -6.21 -11.04
CA PHE A 164 -4.73 -6.05 -10.69
C PHE A 164 -5.60 -5.94 -11.94
N GLY A 165 -6.92 -6.07 -11.79
CA GLY A 165 -7.80 -5.87 -12.93
C GLY A 165 -9.28 -5.97 -12.63
N THR A 166 -10.06 -5.63 -13.65
CA THR A 166 -11.52 -5.77 -13.62
C THR A 166 -12.01 -6.77 -14.65
N HIS A 167 -12.99 -7.61 -14.32
CA HIS A 167 -13.39 -8.72 -15.18
C HIS A 167 -14.91 -8.89 -15.30
N GLY A 168 -15.34 -9.57 -16.37
CA GLY A 168 -16.72 -10.04 -16.55
C GLY A 168 -17.03 -11.40 -15.90
N GLY A 169 -16.05 -12.00 -15.21
CA GLY A 169 -16.22 -13.29 -14.51
C GLY A 169 -14.96 -14.16 -14.42
N SER A 170 -13.89 -13.81 -15.13
CA SER A 170 -12.66 -14.61 -15.24
C SER A 170 -11.70 -14.53 -14.06
N GLY A 171 -11.97 -13.70 -13.05
CA GLY A 171 -10.94 -13.26 -12.12
C GLY A 171 -9.85 -12.46 -12.86
N VAL A 172 -8.63 -12.45 -12.32
CA VAL A 172 -7.45 -11.75 -12.88
C VAL A 172 -6.84 -12.40 -14.12
N GLY A 173 -7.33 -13.57 -14.53
CA GLY A 173 -6.84 -14.27 -15.72
C GLY A 173 -5.33 -14.51 -15.70
N SER A 174 -4.68 -14.32 -16.85
CA SER A 174 -3.26 -14.59 -17.04
C SER A 174 -2.31 -13.43 -16.67
N TYR A 175 -2.75 -12.41 -15.92
CA TYR A 175 -1.91 -11.21 -15.63
C TYR A 175 -0.56 -11.56 -15.02
N ALA A 176 -0.57 -12.32 -13.91
CA ALA A 176 0.65 -12.68 -13.20
C ALA A 176 1.56 -13.56 -14.05
N THR A 177 0.99 -14.48 -14.86
CA THR A 177 1.75 -15.33 -15.78
C THR A 177 2.42 -14.48 -16.86
N LEU A 178 1.68 -13.58 -17.51
CA LEU A 178 2.22 -12.70 -18.55
C LEU A 178 3.35 -11.82 -18.01
N ILE A 179 3.18 -11.24 -16.82
CA ILE A 179 4.21 -10.42 -16.19
C ILE A 179 5.48 -11.26 -15.96
N LYS A 180 5.34 -12.50 -15.46
CA LYS A 180 6.49 -13.40 -15.26
C LYS A 180 7.15 -13.81 -16.56
N GLU A 181 6.42 -13.93 -17.67
CA GLU A 181 6.99 -14.25 -18.99
C GLU A 181 7.88 -13.11 -19.54
N TYR A 182 7.54 -11.85 -19.25
CA TYR A 182 8.35 -10.70 -19.67
C TYR A 182 9.47 -10.37 -18.67
N PHE A 183 9.21 -10.57 -17.38
CA PHE A 183 10.06 -10.11 -16.28
C PHE A 183 10.36 -11.26 -15.33
N HIS A 184 11.27 -12.15 -15.74
CA HIS A 184 11.60 -13.37 -15.01
C HIS A 184 12.14 -13.12 -13.59
N ASN A 185 12.78 -11.97 -13.37
CA ASN A 185 13.38 -11.61 -12.09
C ASN A 185 12.47 -10.70 -11.25
N ALA A 186 11.30 -10.29 -11.78
CA ALA A 186 10.36 -9.48 -11.01
C ALA A 186 9.75 -10.26 -9.84
N THR A 187 9.61 -9.58 -8.70
CA THR A 187 8.84 -10.10 -7.56
C THR A 187 7.38 -9.79 -7.77
N VAL A 188 6.59 -10.79 -8.18
CA VAL A 188 5.15 -10.62 -8.45
C VAL A 188 4.34 -10.94 -7.20
N LEU A 189 3.66 -9.92 -6.64
CA LEU A 189 2.82 -10.07 -5.45
C LEU A 189 1.40 -10.54 -5.79
N GLU A 190 0.61 -10.79 -4.73
CA GLU A 190 -0.77 -11.23 -4.87
C GLU A 190 -1.61 -10.23 -5.66
N SER A 191 -2.34 -10.74 -6.64
CA SER A 191 -3.18 -9.95 -7.53
C SER A 191 -4.61 -9.82 -7.02
N LEU A 192 -5.27 -8.71 -7.38
CA LEU A 192 -6.68 -8.48 -7.07
C LEU A 192 -7.52 -8.31 -8.34
N GLY A 193 -8.59 -9.09 -8.43
CA GLY A 193 -9.62 -8.98 -9.46
C GLY A 193 -10.95 -8.57 -8.84
N ILE A 194 -11.60 -7.55 -9.42
CA ILE A 194 -12.96 -7.17 -9.04
C ILE A 194 -13.87 -7.25 -10.27
N ALA A 195 -15.06 -7.83 -10.11
CA ALA A 195 -16.02 -7.88 -11.20
C ALA A 195 -16.45 -6.45 -11.61
N GLY A 196 -16.52 -6.17 -12.92
CA GLY A 196 -16.89 -4.85 -13.43
C GLY A 196 -18.27 -4.40 -12.94
N VAL A 197 -19.20 -5.34 -12.77
CA VAL A 197 -20.54 -5.10 -12.21
C VAL A 197 -20.54 -4.66 -10.75
N SER A 198 -19.48 -4.98 -10.00
CA SER A 198 -19.39 -4.71 -8.56
C SER A 198 -18.42 -3.59 -8.22
N ILE A 199 -17.59 -3.11 -9.16
CA ILE A 199 -16.52 -2.16 -8.84
C ILE A 199 -17.02 -0.85 -8.22
N ARG A 200 -18.28 -0.47 -8.48
CA ARG A 200 -18.92 0.73 -7.91
C ARG A 200 -19.67 0.47 -6.60
N ASP A 201 -19.77 -0.79 -6.17
CA ASP A 201 -20.37 -1.12 -4.89
C ASP A 201 -19.48 -0.59 -3.75
N ALA A 202 -20.10 -0.14 -2.67
CA ALA A 202 -19.36 0.37 -1.50
C ALA A 202 -18.37 -0.65 -0.92
N SER A 203 -18.64 -1.94 -1.08
CA SER A 203 -17.78 -3.04 -0.65
C SER A 203 -16.48 -3.14 -1.46
N SER A 204 -16.45 -2.71 -2.72
CA SER A 204 -15.28 -2.83 -3.58
C SER A 204 -14.09 -2.01 -3.08
N ARG A 205 -14.34 -0.80 -2.56
CA ARG A 205 -13.31 0.01 -1.91
C ARG A 205 -12.71 -0.73 -0.70
N GLN A 206 -13.54 -1.36 0.13
CA GLN A 206 -13.08 -2.10 1.31
C GLN A 206 -12.22 -3.32 0.90
N THR A 207 -12.60 -3.99 -0.19
CA THR A 207 -11.82 -5.08 -0.77
C THR A 207 -10.41 -4.61 -1.19
N VAL A 208 -10.32 -3.47 -1.89
CA VAL A 208 -9.03 -2.86 -2.25
C VAL A 208 -8.23 -2.48 -1.02
N GLU A 209 -8.86 -1.89 0.00
CA GLU A 209 -8.18 -1.53 1.25
C GLU A 209 -7.58 -2.73 1.98
N ASN A 210 -8.35 -3.82 2.10
CA ASN A 210 -7.88 -5.04 2.75
C ASN A 210 -6.71 -5.69 1.99
N TRP A 211 -6.78 -5.65 0.66
CA TRP A 211 -5.72 -6.15 -0.20
C TRP A 211 -4.43 -5.34 -0.05
N LEU A 212 -4.51 -4.01 -0.09
CA LEU A 212 -3.34 -3.14 0.09
C LEU A 212 -2.70 -3.32 1.48
N LYS A 213 -3.52 -3.46 2.53
CA LYS A 213 -3.04 -3.77 3.90
C LYS A 213 -2.34 -5.11 3.98
N LYS A 214 -2.90 -6.15 3.35
CA LYS A 214 -2.30 -7.49 3.31
C LYS A 214 -0.93 -7.47 2.63
N LEU A 215 -0.78 -6.66 1.59
CA LEU A 215 0.49 -6.45 0.89
C LEU A 215 1.44 -5.51 1.64
N GLY A 216 1.00 -4.83 2.69
CA GLY A 216 1.79 -3.81 3.41
C GLY A 216 2.01 -2.52 2.62
N VAL A 217 1.28 -2.29 1.53
CA VAL A 217 1.46 -1.16 0.60
C VAL A 217 0.45 -0.02 0.80
N ASP A 218 -0.48 -0.16 1.75
CA ASP A 218 -1.43 0.90 2.12
C ASP A 218 -0.75 2.14 2.73
N LYS A 219 -1.42 3.29 2.64
CA LYS A 219 -1.00 4.53 3.29
C LYS A 219 -0.92 4.27 4.78
N GLN A 220 0.28 4.42 5.33
CA GLN A 220 0.47 4.43 6.77
C GLN A 220 -0.22 5.69 7.29
N SER A 221 -1.28 5.49 8.08
CA SER A 221 -1.98 6.58 8.72
C SER A 221 -1.03 7.26 9.70
N THR A 222 -0.53 8.44 9.34
CA THR A 222 0.14 9.36 10.27
C THR A 222 -0.84 9.94 11.30
N ALA A 223 -2.15 9.68 11.14
CA ALA A 223 -3.12 10.01 12.16
C ALA A 223 -2.92 9.08 13.37
N ILE A 224 -2.66 9.69 14.52
CA ILE A 224 -2.72 9.02 15.82
C ILE A 224 -4.15 8.52 16.01
N ASN A 225 -4.36 7.22 15.81
CA ASN A 225 -5.68 6.58 15.91
C ASN A 225 -6.08 6.32 17.36
N ASN A 226 -5.10 6.03 18.22
CA ASN A 226 -5.31 5.77 19.64
C ASN A 226 -4.48 6.75 20.45
N VAL A 227 -5.13 7.57 21.26
CA VAL A 227 -4.46 8.38 22.28
C VAL A 227 -4.95 7.91 23.64
N ARG A 228 -4.04 7.36 24.45
CA ARG A 228 -4.34 6.99 25.83
C ARG A 228 -4.10 8.20 26.72
N THR A 229 -5.11 8.58 27.49
CA THR A 229 -4.95 9.59 28.53
C THR A 229 -4.79 8.88 29.88
N ARG A 230 -4.02 9.45 30.81
CA ARG A 230 -3.98 8.96 32.21
C ARG A 230 -5.23 9.37 33.01
N SER A 231 -6.22 10.00 32.36
CA SER A 231 -7.42 10.52 33.02
C SER A 231 -8.45 9.42 33.23
N VAL A 232 -9.07 9.41 34.41
CA VAL A 232 -10.07 8.41 34.83
C VAL A 232 -11.35 8.49 33.98
N ASP A 233 -11.62 9.65 33.37
CA ASP A 233 -12.80 9.89 32.51
C ASP A 233 -12.58 9.51 31.04
N ASN A 234 -11.35 9.13 30.68
CA ASN A 234 -10.89 8.85 29.32
C ASN A 234 -11.29 9.95 28.29
N SER A 235 -11.45 11.19 28.76
CA SER A 235 -11.95 12.32 27.98
C SER A 235 -11.06 13.56 28.15
N VAL A 236 -10.35 13.96 27.10
CA VAL A 236 -9.49 15.16 27.12
C VAL A 236 -9.58 15.85 25.77
N SER A 237 -9.67 17.18 25.76
CA SER A 237 -9.59 17.98 24.54
C SER A 237 -8.27 18.74 24.48
N TYR A 238 -7.70 18.84 23.28
CA TYR A 238 -6.50 19.58 22.95
C TYR A 238 -6.82 20.56 21.81
N SER A 239 -6.25 21.76 21.85
CA SER A 239 -6.20 22.68 20.71
C SER A 239 -5.40 22.08 19.55
N LEU A 240 -5.52 22.67 18.36
CA LEU A 240 -4.71 22.26 17.20
C LEU A 240 -3.20 22.45 17.42
N ASN A 241 -2.82 23.26 18.42
CA ASN A 241 -1.43 23.49 18.82
C ASN A 241 -0.98 22.53 19.94
N GLY A 242 -1.76 21.49 20.27
CA GLY A 242 -1.39 20.47 21.25
C GLY A 242 -1.60 20.85 22.72
N MET A 243 -2.14 22.03 23.02
CA MET A 243 -2.43 22.45 24.41
C MET A 243 -3.80 21.95 24.88
N ARG A 244 -3.92 21.49 26.13
CA ARG A 244 -5.21 21.08 26.73
C ARG A 244 -6.23 22.23 26.64
N SER A 245 -7.46 21.93 26.26
CA SER A 245 -8.53 22.91 26.00
C SER A 245 -9.86 22.40 26.54
N ASN A 246 -10.77 23.32 26.89
CA ASN A 246 -12.13 22.98 27.37
C ASN A 246 -13.17 22.92 26.23
N GLY A 247 -12.76 22.54 25.03
CA GLY A 247 -13.68 22.02 24.02
C GLY A 247 -14.26 23.04 23.03
N GLN A 248 -13.55 24.13 22.71
CA GLN A 248 -14.04 25.08 21.69
C GLN A 248 -13.69 24.66 20.26
N ARG A 249 -12.42 24.30 19.95
CA ARG A 249 -11.97 23.73 18.66
C ARG A 249 -10.70 22.90 18.86
N GLY A 250 -10.57 21.77 18.17
CA GLY A 250 -9.37 20.92 18.21
C GLY A 250 -9.64 19.42 18.34
N ILE A 251 -8.64 18.68 18.83
CA ILE A 251 -8.67 17.22 18.97
C ILE A 251 -9.34 16.85 20.29
N GLN A 252 -10.41 16.06 20.26
CA GLN A 252 -11.01 15.48 21.45
C GLN A 252 -10.73 13.99 21.51
N ILE A 253 -10.32 13.50 22.65
CA ILE A 253 -10.23 12.07 22.95
C ILE A 253 -11.44 11.75 23.80
N ARG A 254 -12.22 10.74 23.43
CA ARG A 254 -13.31 10.22 24.26
C ARG A 254 -13.28 8.71 24.20
N ASN A 255 -13.20 8.07 25.36
CA ASN A 255 -13.13 6.61 25.47
C ASN A 255 -11.98 6.00 24.65
N GLY A 256 -10.83 6.69 24.58
CA GLY A 256 -9.66 6.26 23.80
C GLY A 256 -9.72 6.57 22.30
N ASN A 257 -10.85 7.04 21.79
CA ASN A 257 -11.04 7.40 20.38
C ASN A 257 -10.81 8.89 20.14
N LYS A 258 -10.19 9.20 19.00
CA LYS A 258 -9.95 10.58 18.54
C LYS A 258 -11.14 11.12 17.76
N TYR A 259 -11.52 12.37 18.03
CA TYR A 259 -12.52 13.17 17.33
C TYR A 259 -11.92 14.53 16.99
N ILE A 260 -12.31 15.14 15.87
CA ILE A 260 -11.91 16.50 15.51
C ILE A 260 -13.16 17.39 15.60
N LYS A 261 -13.11 18.41 16.47
CA LYS A 261 -14.15 19.43 16.60
C LYS A 261 -13.71 20.67 15.82
N GLN A 262 -14.36 20.93 14.68
CA GLN A 262 -14.16 22.10 13.83
C GLN A 262 -14.81 23.36 14.41
#